data_AF-A0A656G904-F1
#
_entry.id   AF-A0A656G904-F1
#
_cell.length_a   1.000
_cell.length_b   1.000
_cell.length_c   1.000
_cell.angle_alpha   90.00
_cell.angle_beta   90.00
_cell.angle_gamma   90.00
#
_symmetry.space_group_name_H-M   'P 1'
#
loop_
_entity.id
_entity.type
_entity.pdbx_description
1 polymer ?
#
loop_
_entity_poly.entity_id
_entity_poly.type
_entity_poly.pdbx_seq_one_letter_code
_entity_poly.pdbx_strand_id
1 'polypeptide(L)' 'GEQGLGLGLTLSASLAAAAGGSLSAEHPGDGGTTFVLSLPFVPDAPTDNRPSGPGPGGLT' A
#
# COMPACT_ATOMS: atom_id res chain seq x y z
N GLY A 1 -3.74 23.35 -11.06
CA GLY A 1 -3.21 22.22 -10.28
C GLY A 1 -4.30 21.18 -10.20
N GLU A 2 -4.08 20.03 -10.83
CA GLU A 2 -5.02 18.91 -10.70
C GLU A 2 -4.97 18.41 -9.25
N GLN A 3 -5.95 18.80 -8.45
CA GLN A 3 -6.20 18.04 -7.24
C GLN A 3 -6.68 16.69 -7.74
N GLY A 4 -5.80 15.67 -7.68
CA GLY A 4 -6.18 14.29 -8.01
C GLY A 4 -7.48 13.94 -7.28
N LEU A 5 -8.29 13.05 -7.84
CA LEU A 5 -9.67 12.76 -7.44
C LEU A 5 -9.89 12.32 -5.98
N GLY A 6 -8.86 12.35 -5.13
CA GLY A 6 -8.91 11.92 -3.74
C GLY A 6 -8.99 10.40 -3.57
N LEU A 7 -8.85 9.65 -4.68
CA LEU A 7 -9.09 8.20 -4.69
C LEU A 7 -7.98 7.37 -4.05
N GLY A 8 -6.75 7.89 -4.00
CA GLY A 8 -5.60 7.12 -3.52
C GLY A 8 -5.84 6.50 -2.15
N LEU A 9 -6.22 7.33 -1.17
CA LEU A 9 -6.49 6.86 0.20
C LEU A 9 -7.72 5.94 0.27
N THR A 10 -8.77 6.24 -0.49
CA THR A 10 -9.98 5.40 -0.53
C THR A 10 -9.66 4.00 -1.07
N LEU A 11 -8.84 3.92 -2.13
CA LEU A 11 -8.39 2.66 -2.71
C LEU A 11 -7.48 1.91 -1.74
N SER A 12 -6.54 2.59 -1.10
CA SER A 12 -5.67 2.00 -0.08
C SER A 12 -6.46 1.44 1.10
N ALA A 13 -7.52 2.13 1.56
CA ALA A 13 -8.39 1.65 2.62
C ALA A 13 -9.18 0.40 2.19
N SER A 14 -9.71 0.41 0.96
CA SER A 14 -10.38 -0.75 0.38
C SER A 14 -9.45 -1.98 0.29
N LEU A 15 -8.21 -1.77 -0.16
CA LEU A 15 -7.20 -2.83 -0.23
C LEU A 15 -6.84 -3.38 1.15
N ALA A 16 -6.60 -2.50 2.13
CA ALA A 16 -6.32 -2.90 3.50
C ALA A 16 -7.48 -3.72 4.08
N ALA A 17 -8.72 -3.26 3.91
CA ALA A 17 -9.91 -3.98 4.34
C ALA A 17 -10.05 -5.34 3.65
N ALA A 18 -9.80 -5.41 2.34
CA ALA A 18 -9.81 -6.67 1.59
C ALA A 18 -8.74 -7.66 2.07
N ALA A 19 -7.60 -7.16 2.58
CA ALA A 19 -6.55 -7.95 3.20
C ALA A 19 -6.80 -8.28 4.69
N GLY A 20 -7.97 -7.94 5.23
CA GLY A 20 -8.32 -8.16 6.64
C GLY A 20 -7.68 -7.16 7.61
N GLY A 21 -7.16 -6.05 7.11
CA GLY A 21 -6.58 -4.94 7.87
C GLY A 21 -7.44 -3.68 7.86
N SER A 22 -6.81 -2.54 8.15
CA SER A 22 -7.45 -1.23 8.20
C SER A 22 -6.48 -0.10 7.86
N LEU A 23 -7.00 1.00 7.32
CA LEU A 23 -6.27 2.25 7.10
C LEU A 23 -7.04 3.39 7.78
N SER A 24 -6.38 4.13 8.66
CA SER A 24 -6.98 5.24 9.41
C SER A 24 -6.11 6.49 9.34
N ALA A 25 -6.72 7.66 9.57
CA ALA A 25 -6.02 8.93 9.69
C ALA A 25 -6.18 9.45 11.12
N GLU A 26 -5.07 9.76 11.76
CA GLU A 26 -4.97 10.36 13.08
C GLU A 26 -4.49 11.80 12.95
N HIS A 27 -5.00 12.68 13.80
CA HIS A 27 -4.59 14.08 13.85
C HIS A 27 -3.85 14.32 15.17
N PRO A 28 -2.51 14.21 15.20
CA PRO A 28 -1.75 14.48 16.41
C PRO A 28 -1.84 15.96 16.80
N GLY A 29 -1.78 16.23 18.10
CA GLY A 29 -1.99 17.58 18.66
C GLY A 29 -0.93 18.64 18.25
N ASP A 30 0.21 18.22 17.71
CA ASP A 30 1.25 19.09 17.14
C ASP A 30 0.90 19.56 15.70
N GLY A 31 -0.20 19.07 15.13
CA GLY A 31 -0.63 19.33 13.77
C GLY A 31 -0.19 18.25 12.77
N GLY A 32 -0.65 18.38 11.52
CA GLY A 32 -0.41 17.37 10.46
C GLY A 32 -1.41 16.20 10.48
N THR A 33 -1.11 15.16 9.71
CA THR A 33 -1.95 13.95 9.61
C THR A 33 -1.07 12.72 9.61
N THR A 34 -1.33 11.79 10.51
CA THR A 34 -0.67 10.48 10.56
C THR A 34 -1.60 9.45 9.93
N PHE A 35 -1.13 8.71 8.94
CA PHE A 35 -1.89 7.59 8.37
C PHE A 35 -1.40 6.28 8.97
N VAL A 36 -2.31 5.51 9.56
CA VAL A 36 -2.02 4.23 10.23
C VAL A 36 -2.61 3.09 9.42
N LEU A 37 -1.73 2.27 8.84
CA LEU A 37 -2.08 1.03 8.14
C LEU A 37 -1.80 -0.16 9.07
N SER A 38 -2.84 -0.91 9.41
CA SER A 38 -2.74 -2.14 10.18
C SER A 38 -3.07 -3.33 9.30
N LEU A 39 -2.22 -4.34 9.28
CA LEU A 39 -2.44 -5.58 8.53
C LEU A 39 -2.18 -6.79 9.44
N PRO A 40 -2.96 -7.87 9.30
CA PRO A 40 -2.68 -9.10 10.03
C PRO A 40 -1.33 -9.67 9.61
N PHE A 41 -0.51 -10.05 10.58
CA PHE A 41 0.74 -10.75 10.32
C PHE A 41 0.44 -12.19 9.91
N VAL A 42 0.93 -12.60 8.73
CA VAL A 42 0.76 -13.97 8.21
C VAL A 42 2.14 -14.64 8.17
N PRO A 43 2.42 -15.64 9.03
CA PRO A 43 3.75 -16.26 9.16
C PRO A 43 4.28 -16.89 7.86
N ASP A 44 3.38 -17.47 7.07
CA ASP A 44 3.70 -18.16 5.80
C ASP A 44 3.36 -17.31 4.57
N ALA A 45 3.27 -15.99 4.72
CA ALA A 45 3.07 -15.12 3.56
C ALA A 45 4.19 -15.37 2.54
N PRO A 46 3.88 -15.64 1.27
CA PRO A 46 4.90 -15.71 0.24
C PRO A 46 5.65 -14.38 0.25
N THR A 47 6.92 -14.39 0.64
CA THR A 47 7.80 -13.26 0.36
C THR A 47 7.97 -13.24 -1.15
N ASP A 48 7.16 -12.44 -1.84
CA ASP A 48 7.31 -12.20 -3.28
C ASP A 48 8.66 -11.51 -3.49
N ASN A 49 9.72 -12.30 -3.63
CA ASN A 49 11.05 -11.87 -4.01
C ASN A 49 11.13 -11.82 -5.55
N ARG A 50 10.13 -11.23 -6.21
CA ARG A 50 10.15 -11.09 -7.67
C ARG A 50 11.44 -10.35 -8.03
N PRO A 51 12.37 -11.00 -8.74
CA PRO A 51 13.54 -10.29 -9.23
C PRO A 51 13.03 -9.21 -10.17
N SER A 52 13.45 -7.97 -9.94
CA SER A 52 13.23 -6.86 -10.85
C SER A 52 13.70 -7.26 -12.26
N GLY A 53 12.76 -7.54 -13.16
CA GLY A 53 13.06 -7.91 -14.55
C GLY A 53 13.52 -6.69 -15.37
N PRO A 54 13.74 -6.83 -16.69
CA PRO A 54 13.77 -8.04 -17.52
C PRO A 54 15.19 -8.30 -18.07
N GLY A 55 15.53 -9.56 -18.39
CA GLY A 55 16.63 -9.78 -19.34
C GLY A 55 16.13 -9.43 -20.75
N PRO A 56 16.69 -8.44 -21.46
CA PRO A 56 16.35 -8.21 -22.85
C PRO A 56 16.83 -9.44 -23.66
N GLY A 57 16.01 -9.85 -24.63
CA GLY A 57 16.13 -11.12 -25.33
C GLY A 57 17.52 -11.45 -25.83
N GLY A 58 17.98 -12.66 -25.51
CA GLY A 58 19.01 -13.37 -26.26
C GLY A 58 18.38 -14.05 -27.48
N LEU A 59 18.04 -13.26 -28.49
CA LEU A 59 17.86 -13.72 -29.87
C LEU A 59 19.09 -13.26 -30.65
N THR A 60 20.22 -13.98 -30.50
CA THR A 60 21.31 -14.08 -31.48
C THR A 60 22.11 -15.34 -31.19
#